data_AF-A0A2P2KWR4-F1
#
_entry.id   AF-A0A2P2KWR4-F1
#
_cell.length_a   1.000
_cell.length_b   1.000
_cell.length_c   1.000
_cell.angle_alpha   90.00
_cell.angle_beta   90.00
_cell.angle_gamma   90.00
#
_symmetry.space_group_name_H-M   'P 1'
#
loop_
_entity.id
_entity.type
_entity.pdbx_description
1 polymer ?
#
loop_
_entity_poly.entity_id
_entity_poly.type
_entity_poly.pdbx_seq_one_letter_code
_entity_poly.pdbx_strand_id
1 'polypeptide(L)'
;MAGPSAKRVSAASARAHTRGNKAKPTSFPLAPAMFAPIVLAFTVGLLGWAYQALKPPPPKICGSPGGPPITSPRVRLNDGRHLAYREMGVPKEEAEFKVIVIHGFDSSKDLPLPVSQELLEELKIYFLYYDRAGYGESDPYPSRSIKSEAYDIEELADKLQIGSKFYVIGISMGAYPLYSCLKYIPERLSGASLVAPFVSYWWPWLPANMSKESLQRLPTSDQWTFRVAHYTPWLLHWWMTQKWFPSLSILTGNLAIFSSQDIEIISEASKVPSATQEKVRQQGDFESLHRDLIVSYGKWEFDIPDLSNPLAENGGTVHLWHGYEDRIIPLQISRYISEKLPWIHYHELPDAGHMLFLKREHFEAILKALLVK
;
A
#
# COMPACT_ATOMS: atom_id res chain seq x y z
N MET A 1 -7.28 -2.36 124.71
CA MET A 1 -6.32 -3.49 124.65
C MET A 1 -5.83 -3.62 123.22
N ALA A 2 -4.50 -3.65 123.06
CA ALA A 2 -3.67 -4.10 121.93
C ALA A 2 -4.23 -3.87 120.50
N GLY A 3 -3.69 -3.00 119.64
CA GLY A 3 -2.29 -2.64 119.36
C GLY A 3 -1.91 -3.12 117.94
N PRO A 4 -0.83 -2.65 117.28
CA PRO A 4 -0.42 -1.26 117.10
C PRO A 4 0.11 -0.94 115.67
N SER A 5 0.18 0.37 115.38
CA SER A 5 1.32 1.11 114.79
C SER A 5 2.27 0.46 113.75
N ALA A 6 2.20 1.02 112.54
CA ALA A 6 3.28 1.60 111.73
C ALA A 6 4.71 1.01 111.73
N LYS A 7 5.26 0.85 110.52
CA LYS A 7 6.62 1.32 110.19
C LYS A 7 6.80 1.52 108.68
N ARG A 8 7.00 2.79 108.28
CA ARG A 8 7.79 3.17 107.11
C ARG A 8 9.27 2.99 107.47
N VAL A 9 10.05 2.40 106.57
CA VAL A 9 11.51 2.53 106.53
C VAL A 9 11.93 2.91 105.11
N SER A 10 12.94 3.76 105.08
CA SER A 10 13.43 4.61 104.00
C SER A 10 14.51 3.95 103.13
N ALA A 11 14.66 4.51 101.92
CA ALA A 11 15.75 4.54 100.94
C ALA A 11 17.07 3.81 101.25
N ALA A 12 17.59 3.06 100.26
CA ALA A 12 18.75 3.47 99.46
C ALA A 12 19.16 2.39 98.43
N SER A 13 19.66 2.87 97.28
CA SER A 13 20.67 2.21 96.43
C SER A 13 20.24 1.02 95.55
N ALA A 14 19.96 1.32 94.27
CA ALA A 14 20.61 0.65 93.13
C ALA A 14 20.48 1.52 91.86
N ARG A 15 21.44 2.44 91.65
CA ARG A 15 21.74 2.94 90.31
C ARG A 15 22.42 1.81 89.55
N ALA A 16 21.72 1.18 88.61
CA ALA A 16 22.33 0.35 87.59
C ALA A 16 21.90 0.87 86.22
N HIS A 17 22.90 1.14 85.40
CA HIS A 17 22.82 1.66 84.05
C HIS A 17 21.90 0.83 83.15
N THR A 18 20.93 1.48 82.51
CA THR A 18 20.35 1.02 81.24
C THR A 18 20.47 2.13 80.20
N ARG A 19 21.70 2.28 79.72
CA ARG A 19 22.01 2.96 78.46
C ARG A 19 21.73 1.93 77.36
N GLY A 20 20.47 1.83 76.92
CA GLY A 20 20.01 0.87 75.92
C GLY A 20 19.45 1.55 74.68
N ASN A 21 20.33 1.72 73.67
CA ASN A 21 20.07 1.92 72.24
C ASN A 21 18.79 2.65 71.80
N LYS A 22 18.92 3.95 71.49
CA LYS A 22 18.13 4.58 70.43
C LYS A 22 18.41 3.82 69.13
N ALA A 23 17.44 3.07 68.62
CA ALA A 23 17.51 2.50 67.29
C ALA A 23 17.68 3.65 66.27
N LYS A 24 18.83 3.71 65.61
CA LYS A 24 19.00 4.52 64.41
C LYS A 24 18.02 4.00 63.35
N PRO A 25 17.33 4.85 62.58
CA PRO A 25 16.60 4.38 61.42
C PRO A 25 17.64 3.77 60.47
N THR A 26 17.61 2.45 60.31
CA THR A 26 18.35 1.76 59.26
C THR A 26 17.71 2.15 57.94
N SER A 27 18.18 3.24 57.33
CA SER A 27 18.03 3.44 55.90
C SER A 27 18.77 2.27 55.24
N PHE A 28 18.05 1.28 54.73
CA PHE A 28 18.62 0.36 53.75
C PHE A 28 19.08 1.21 52.57
N PRO A 29 20.38 1.29 52.23
CA PRO A 29 20.76 1.81 50.94
C PRO A 29 20.31 0.74 49.95
N LEU A 30 19.17 0.94 49.29
CA LEU A 30 18.89 0.24 48.04
C LEU A 30 20.06 0.54 47.12
N ALA A 31 20.94 -0.44 46.94
CA ALA A 31 22.25 -0.27 46.31
C ALA A 31 22.09 0.38 44.94
N PRO A 32 22.50 1.66 44.74
CA PRO A 32 22.39 2.33 43.45
C PRO A 32 23.09 1.55 42.33
N ALA A 33 24.10 0.75 42.70
CA ALA A 33 24.88 -0.10 41.83
C ALA A 33 24.14 -1.29 41.20
N MET A 34 23.04 -1.79 41.80
CA MET A 34 22.24 -2.89 41.23
C MET A 34 21.09 -2.40 40.35
N PHE A 35 20.63 -1.16 40.54
CA PHE A 35 19.57 -0.57 39.72
C PHE A 35 20.05 -0.21 38.32
N ALA A 36 21.25 0.35 38.18
CA ALA A 36 21.77 0.75 36.88
C ALA A 36 21.91 -0.43 35.88
N PRO A 37 22.45 -1.61 36.26
CA PRO A 37 22.48 -2.77 35.37
C PRO A 37 21.10 -3.33 35.03
N ILE A 38 20.14 -3.33 35.97
CA ILE A 38 18.77 -3.80 35.72
C ILE A 38 18.04 -2.87 34.75
N VAL A 39 18.14 -1.56 34.98
CA VAL A 39 17.57 -0.54 34.08
C VAL A 39 18.21 -0.66 32.70
N LEU A 40 19.53 -0.78 32.61
CA LEU A 40 20.23 -0.97 31.34
C LEU A 40 19.78 -2.24 30.62
N ALA A 41 19.71 -3.39 31.30
CA ALA A 41 19.24 -4.64 30.72
C ALA A 41 17.79 -4.54 30.24
N PHE A 42 16.92 -3.90 31.01
CA PHE A 42 15.54 -3.65 30.61
C PHE A 42 15.45 -2.72 29.39
N THR A 43 16.22 -1.63 29.37
CA THR A 43 16.28 -0.71 28.22
C THR A 43 16.79 -1.41 26.97
N VAL A 44 17.87 -2.19 27.06
CA VAL A 44 18.41 -2.96 25.93
C VAL A 44 17.40 -4.00 25.46
N GLY A 45 16.73 -4.69 26.38
CA GLY A 45 15.65 -5.64 26.06
C GLY A 45 14.48 -4.97 25.34
N LEU A 46 14.05 -3.80 25.81
CA LEU A 46 12.96 -3.03 25.20
C LEU A 46 13.35 -2.48 23.82
N LEU A 47 14.58 -2.00 23.66
CA LEU A 47 15.12 -1.58 22.35
C LEU A 47 15.24 -2.75 21.38
N GLY A 48 15.69 -3.92 21.85
CA GLY A 48 15.76 -5.14 21.06
C GLY A 48 14.37 -5.61 20.61
N TRP A 49 13.39 -5.59 21.52
CA TRP A 49 12.00 -5.90 21.21
C TRP A 49 11.41 -4.91 20.21
N ALA A 50 11.62 -3.61 20.42
CA ALA A 50 11.17 -2.56 19.50
C ALA A 50 11.80 -2.75 18.11
N TYR A 51 13.11 -3.00 18.02
CA TYR A 51 13.78 -3.27 16.75
C TYR A 51 13.17 -4.47 16.02
N GLN A 52 12.90 -5.58 16.72
CA GLN A 52 12.27 -6.75 16.13
C GLN A 52 10.82 -6.49 15.69
N ALA A 53 10.06 -5.71 16.46
CA ALA A 53 8.68 -5.37 16.15
C ALA A 53 8.55 -4.42 14.94
N LEU A 54 9.56 -3.57 14.71
CA LEU A 54 9.61 -2.63 13.59
C LEU A 54 10.15 -3.27 12.31
N LYS A 55 11.01 -4.27 12.44
CA LYS A 55 11.68 -4.90 11.31
C LYS A 55 10.72 -5.87 10.60
N PRO A 56 10.39 -5.65 9.33
CA PRO A 56 9.59 -6.61 8.57
C PRO A 56 10.34 -7.93 8.38
N PRO A 57 9.61 -9.06 8.31
CA PRO A 57 10.23 -10.34 7.96
C PRO A 57 10.80 -10.30 6.54
N PRO A 58 11.86 -11.08 6.25
CA PRO A 58 12.36 -11.22 4.88
C PRO A 58 11.25 -11.79 3.97
N PRO A 59 11.20 -11.38 2.69
CA PRO A 59 10.20 -11.90 1.76
C PRO A 59 10.43 -13.37 1.46
N LYS A 60 9.34 -14.10 1.22
CA LYS A 60 9.39 -15.51 0.79
C LYS A 60 9.53 -15.58 -0.73
N ILE A 61 10.74 -15.37 -1.24
CA ILE A 61 11.01 -15.29 -2.69
C ILE A 61 10.54 -16.57 -3.40
N CYS A 62 9.74 -16.42 -4.46
CA CYS A 62 9.24 -17.56 -5.22
C CYS A 62 10.40 -18.36 -5.87
N GLY A 63 10.38 -19.69 -5.70
CA GLY A 63 11.42 -20.59 -6.19
C GLY A 63 12.68 -20.69 -5.32
N SER A 64 12.77 -19.94 -4.22
CA SER A 64 13.84 -20.11 -3.23
C SER A 64 13.56 -21.29 -2.28
N PRO A 65 14.57 -21.86 -1.59
CA PRO A 65 14.35 -22.89 -0.57
C PRO A 65 13.36 -22.43 0.51
N GLY A 66 12.21 -23.11 0.61
CA GLY A 66 11.14 -22.75 1.54
C GLY A 66 10.21 -21.62 1.08
N GLY A 67 10.44 -21.06 -0.12
CA GLY A 67 9.55 -20.10 -0.77
C GLY A 67 8.40 -20.77 -1.55
N PRO A 68 7.40 -19.99 -2.00
CA PRO A 68 6.33 -20.47 -2.85
C PRO A 68 6.86 -21.00 -4.20
N PRO A 69 6.15 -21.94 -4.85
CA PRO A 69 6.54 -22.43 -6.16
C PRO A 69 6.33 -21.34 -7.23
N ILE A 70 7.12 -21.43 -8.30
CA ILE A 70 6.90 -20.65 -9.52
C ILE A 70 5.94 -21.45 -10.40
N THR A 71 4.81 -20.86 -10.74
CA THR A 71 3.75 -21.48 -11.55
C THR A 71 3.39 -20.67 -12.79
N SER A 72 3.84 -19.42 -12.87
CA SER A 72 3.56 -18.50 -13.97
C SER A 72 4.80 -18.29 -14.86
N PRO A 73 4.65 -17.96 -16.15
CA PRO A 73 5.73 -17.40 -16.95
C PRO A 73 6.31 -16.15 -16.28
N ARG A 74 7.64 -16.01 -16.34
CA ARG A 74 8.35 -14.86 -15.81
C ARG A 74 9.45 -14.41 -16.76
N VAL A 75 9.69 -13.11 -16.78
CA VAL A 75 10.79 -12.51 -17.54
C VAL A 75 11.83 -11.96 -16.59
N ARG A 76 13.12 -12.12 -16.93
CA ARG A 76 14.23 -11.59 -16.13
C ARG A 76 14.63 -10.19 -16.61
N LEU A 77 14.58 -9.23 -15.68
CA LEU A 77 15.04 -7.86 -15.87
C LEU A 77 16.57 -7.76 -15.84
N ASN A 78 17.11 -6.63 -16.27
CA ASN A 78 18.54 -6.38 -16.33
C ASN A 78 19.21 -6.38 -14.93
N ASP A 79 18.48 -5.99 -13.90
CA ASP A 79 18.94 -6.04 -12.50
C ASP A 79 18.88 -7.44 -11.87
N GLY A 80 18.38 -8.42 -12.62
CA GLY A 80 18.28 -9.82 -12.23
C GLY A 80 16.96 -10.22 -11.59
N ARG A 81 16.08 -9.28 -11.25
CA ARG A 81 14.72 -9.58 -10.78
C ARG A 81 13.87 -10.23 -11.87
N HIS A 82 12.84 -10.96 -11.47
CA HIS A 82 11.85 -11.52 -12.37
C HIS A 82 10.51 -10.80 -12.23
N LEU A 83 9.84 -10.53 -13.36
CA LEU A 83 8.45 -10.14 -13.38
C LEU A 83 7.60 -11.29 -13.93
N ALA A 84 6.61 -11.73 -13.16
CA ALA A 84 5.62 -12.71 -13.60
C ALA A 84 4.54 -12.03 -14.43
N TYR A 85 4.11 -12.70 -15.50
CA TYR A 85 3.15 -12.11 -16.44
C TYR A 85 2.14 -13.13 -16.94
N ARG A 86 1.05 -12.61 -17.52
CA ARG A 86 -0.03 -13.36 -18.14
C ARG A 86 -0.45 -12.64 -19.43
N GLU A 87 -0.58 -13.40 -20.50
CA GLU A 87 -1.00 -12.92 -21.81
C GLU A 87 -2.47 -13.32 -22.05
N MET A 88 -3.25 -12.46 -22.70
CA MET A 88 -4.65 -12.70 -23.04
C MET A 88 -5.04 -11.93 -24.31
N GLY A 89 -6.03 -12.40 -25.05
CA GLY A 89 -6.52 -11.75 -26.27
C GLY A 89 -6.03 -12.48 -27.52
N VAL A 90 -5.95 -11.75 -28.64
CA VAL A 90 -5.42 -12.32 -29.90
C VAL A 90 -3.91 -12.58 -29.79
N PRO A 91 -3.34 -13.46 -30.63
CA PRO A 91 -1.88 -13.66 -30.67
C PRO A 91 -1.13 -12.34 -30.87
N LYS A 92 0.01 -12.17 -30.18
CA LYS A 92 0.79 -10.93 -30.17
C LYS A 92 1.24 -10.51 -31.57
N GLU A 93 1.46 -11.47 -32.47
CA GLU A 93 1.90 -11.28 -33.85
C GLU A 93 0.75 -10.78 -34.75
N GLU A 94 -0.49 -11.01 -34.36
CA GLU A 94 -1.71 -10.60 -35.08
C GLU A 94 -2.33 -9.33 -34.50
N ALA A 95 -1.86 -8.90 -33.32
CA ALA A 95 -2.44 -7.79 -32.57
C ALA A 95 -2.17 -6.43 -33.24
N GLU A 96 -3.24 -5.66 -33.42
CA GLU A 96 -3.17 -4.24 -33.79
C GLU A 96 -2.87 -3.39 -32.54
N PHE A 97 -3.51 -3.73 -31.42
CA PHE A 97 -3.34 -3.03 -30.15
C PHE A 97 -2.73 -3.93 -29.10
N LYS A 98 -1.56 -3.52 -28.58
CA LYS A 98 -0.90 -4.19 -27.47
C LYS A 98 -1.02 -3.34 -26.22
N VAL A 99 -1.72 -3.87 -25.22
CA VAL A 99 -2.13 -3.14 -24.02
C VAL A 99 -1.50 -3.78 -22.79
N ILE A 100 -0.66 -3.03 -22.08
CA ILE A 100 -0.14 -3.44 -20.77
C ILE A 100 -1.13 -3.00 -19.70
N VAL A 101 -1.55 -3.93 -18.85
CA VAL A 101 -2.47 -3.66 -17.74
C VAL A 101 -1.72 -3.69 -16.41
N ILE A 102 -1.83 -2.59 -15.67
CA ILE A 102 -1.24 -2.43 -14.35
C ILE A 102 -2.32 -2.62 -13.29
N HIS A 103 -2.22 -3.69 -12.52
CA HIS A 103 -3.19 -4.02 -11.49
C HIS A 103 -3.14 -3.06 -10.28
N GLY A 104 -4.26 -2.97 -9.57
CA GLY A 104 -4.41 -2.14 -8.38
C GLY A 104 -3.79 -2.71 -7.10
N PHE A 105 -4.22 -2.16 -5.97
CA PHE A 105 -3.80 -2.60 -4.64
C PHE A 105 -4.38 -3.98 -4.36
N ASP A 106 -3.58 -4.85 -3.75
CA ASP A 106 -4.00 -6.22 -3.41
C ASP A 106 -4.60 -7.00 -4.61
N SER A 107 -3.94 -6.88 -5.75
CA SER A 107 -4.34 -7.51 -7.01
C SER A 107 -3.11 -8.12 -7.69
N SER A 108 -3.30 -8.75 -8.83
CA SER A 108 -2.24 -9.44 -9.57
C SER A 108 -2.48 -9.39 -11.07
N LYS A 109 -1.58 -9.98 -11.84
CA LYS A 109 -1.75 -10.24 -13.28
C LYS A 109 -3.01 -11.04 -13.63
N ASP A 110 -3.61 -11.70 -12.64
CA ASP A 110 -4.81 -12.54 -12.80
C ASP A 110 -6.11 -11.74 -12.63
N LEU A 111 -6.03 -10.40 -12.60
CA LEU A 111 -7.19 -9.50 -12.59
C LEU A 111 -8.15 -9.87 -13.74
N PRO A 112 -9.42 -10.24 -13.45
CA PRO A 112 -10.36 -10.73 -14.45
C PRO A 112 -11.11 -9.57 -15.11
N LEU A 113 -10.43 -8.78 -15.94
CA LEU A 113 -11.09 -7.68 -16.63
C LEU A 113 -12.11 -8.20 -17.67
N PRO A 114 -13.37 -7.78 -17.58
CA PRO A 114 -14.43 -8.30 -18.43
C PRO A 114 -14.41 -7.65 -19.81
N VAL A 115 -14.10 -8.43 -20.83
CA VAL A 115 -14.15 -8.02 -22.23
C VAL A 115 -14.74 -9.16 -23.06
N SER A 116 -15.59 -8.83 -24.03
CA SER A 116 -16.15 -9.80 -24.97
C SER A 116 -15.08 -10.34 -25.93
N GLN A 117 -15.20 -11.60 -26.32
CA GLN A 117 -14.30 -12.21 -27.30
C GLN A 117 -14.45 -11.52 -28.66
N GLU A 118 -15.68 -11.12 -28.99
CA GLU A 118 -16.01 -10.38 -30.20
C GLU A 118 -15.21 -9.07 -30.29
N LEU A 119 -15.14 -8.29 -29.21
CA LEU A 119 -14.39 -7.04 -29.21
C LEU A 119 -12.87 -7.26 -29.27
N LEU A 120 -12.36 -8.30 -28.59
CA LEU A 120 -10.95 -8.67 -28.64
C LEU A 120 -10.52 -9.00 -30.07
N GLU A 121 -11.33 -9.76 -30.80
CA GLU A 121 -11.07 -10.18 -32.18
C GLU A 121 -11.28 -9.02 -33.17
N GLU A 122 -12.35 -8.26 -33.02
CA GLU A 122 -12.68 -7.11 -33.88
C GLU A 122 -11.55 -6.07 -33.86
N LEU A 123 -11.09 -5.70 -32.66
CA LEU A 123 -10.04 -4.70 -32.49
C LEU A 123 -8.63 -5.33 -32.49
N LYS A 124 -8.50 -6.65 -32.56
CA LYS A 124 -7.21 -7.38 -32.48
C LYS A 124 -6.37 -6.96 -31.26
N ILE A 125 -6.97 -7.05 -30.08
CA ILE A 125 -6.34 -6.62 -28.82
C ILE A 125 -5.56 -7.78 -28.20
N TYR A 126 -4.29 -7.50 -27.91
CA TYR A 126 -3.44 -8.32 -27.05
C TYR A 126 -3.25 -7.60 -25.72
N PHE A 127 -3.53 -8.28 -24.62
CA PHE A 127 -3.28 -7.83 -23.27
C PHE A 127 -2.06 -8.52 -22.65
N LEU A 128 -1.19 -7.71 -22.05
CA LEU A 128 -0.14 -8.17 -21.16
C LEU A 128 -0.44 -7.68 -19.74
N TYR A 129 -0.70 -8.62 -18.85
CA TYR A 129 -0.80 -8.39 -17.42
C TYR A 129 0.51 -8.81 -16.76
N TYR A 130 0.94 -8.11 -15.73
CA TYR A 130 2.11 -8.51 -14.94
C TYR A 130 1.87 -8.29 -13.45
N ASP A 131 2.52 -9.11 -12.62
CA ASP A 131 2.57 -8.86 -11.19
C ASP A 131 3.58 -7.73 -10.95
N ARG A 132 3.15 -6.64 -10.30
CA ARG A 132 4.08 -5.59 -9.87
C ARG A 132 5.11 -6.19 -8.90
N ALA A 133 6.25 -5.53 -8.72
CA ALA A 133 7.31 -6.04 -7.85
C ALA A 133 6.72 -6.45 -6.47
N GLY A 134 7.17 -7.58 -5.93
CA GLY A 134 6.70 -8.14 -4.65
C GLY A 134 5.27 -8.68 -4.60
N TYR A 135 4.46 -8.49 -5.64
CA TYR A 135 3.17 -9.15 -5.80
C TYR A 135 3.33 -10.50 -6.50
N GLY A 136 2.42 -11.43 -6.19
CA GLY A 136 2.30 -12.70 -6.89
C GLY A 136 3.65 -13.43 -6.98
N GLU A 137 4.13 -13.65 -8.21
CA GLU A 137 5.40 -14.34 -8.49
C GLU A 137 6.53 -13.43 -8.98
N SER A 138 6.33 -12.10 -8.96
CA SER A 138 7.35 -11.10 -9.29
C SER A 138 8.28 -10.84 -8.12
N ASP A 139 9.59 -10.85 -8.36
CA ASP A 139 10.58 -10.64 -7.32
C ASP A 139 10.37 -9.28 -6.61
N PRO A 140 10.52 -9.21 -5.28
CA PRO A 140 10.48 -7.95 -4.55
C PRO A 140 11.54 -6.97 -5.02
N TYR A 141 11.23 -5.67 -4.90
CA TYR A 141 12.21 -4.61 -5.12
C TYR A 141 12.24 -3.66 -3.91
N PRO A 142 13.13 -3.90 -2.93
CA PRO A 142 13.19 -3.09 -1.72
C PRO A 142 13.54 -1.61 -1.97
N SER A 143 14.17 -1.32 -3.11
CA SER A 143 14.53 0.04 -3.55
C SER A 143 13.51 0.67 -4.51
N ARG A 144 12.31 0.09 -4.62
CA ARG A 144 11.24 0.58 -5.50
C ARG A 144 10.99 2.07 -5.27
N SER A 145 10.93 2.79 -6.38
CA SER A 145 10.54 4.19 -6.46
C SER A 145 9.46 4.36 -7.52
N ILE A 146 8.86 5.54 -7.58
CA ILE A 146 7.94 5.88 -8.68
C ILE A 146 8.66 5.66 -10.02
N LYS A 147 9.88 6.19 -10.16
CA LYS A 147 10.69 6.09 -11.38
C LYS A 147 10.96 4.64 -11.81
N SER A 148 11.29 3.74 -10.88
CA SER A 148 11.64 2.36 -11.25
C SER A 148 10.47 1.60 -11.88
N GLU A 149 9.22 1.94 -11.55
CA GLU A 149 8.04 1.28 -12.14
C GLU A 149 7.98 1.45 -13.66
N ALA A 150 8.29 2.66 -14.15
CA ALA A 150 8.29 2.94 -15.59
C ALA A 150 9.32 2.07 -16.32
N TYR A 151 10.52 1.93 -15.74
CA TYR A 151 11.57 1.12 -16.34
C TYR A 151 11.31 -0.38 -16.22
N ASP A 152 10.66 -0.84 -15.15
CA ASP A 152 10.19 -2.22 -15.04
C ASP A 152 9.21 -2.55 -16.18
N ILE A 153 8.28 -1.63 -16.49
CA ILE A 153 7.31 -1.77 -17.59
C ILE A 153 8.00 -1.69 -18.96
N GLU A 154 8.97 -0.79 -19.12
CA GLU A 154 9.75 -0.65 -20.34
C GLU A 154 10.55 -1.93 -20.65
N GLU A 155 11.29 -2.42 -19.66
CA GLU A 155 12.08 -3.65 -19.79
C GLU A 155 11.18 -4.86 -20.00
N LEU A 156 10.05 -4.96 -19.30
CA LEU A 156 9.04 -6.00 -19.54
C LEU A 156 8.60 -6.00 -21.01
N ALA A 157 8.27 -4.83 -21.55
CA ALA A 157 7.86 -4.67 -22.93
C ALA A 157 8.97 -5.07 -23.93
N ASP A 158 10.22 -4.67 -23.66
CA ASP A 158 11.36 -4.99 -24.52
C ASP A 158 11.71 -6.48 -24.51
N LYS A 159 11.79 -7.09 -23.32
CA LYS A 159 12.13 -8.51 -23.16
C LYS A 159 11.05 -9.42 -23.75
N LEU A 160 9.79 -9.03 -23.67
CA LEU A 160 8.67 -9.76 -24.28
C LEU A 160 8.39 -9.35 -25.73
N GLN A 161 9.16 -8.41 -26.28
CA GLN A 161 9.05 -7.94 -27.66
C GLN A 161 7.63 -7.44 -27.99
N ILE A 162 7.06 -6.65 -27.08
CA ILE A 162 5.74 -6.03 -27.28
C ILE A 162 5.80 -5.04 -28.43
N GLY A 163 6.93 -4.36 -28.63
CA GLY A 163 7.14 -3.43 -29.73
C GLY A 163 7.71 -2.12 -29.22
N SER A 164 7.98 -1.19 -30.14
CA SER A 164 8.54 0.12 -29.77
C SER A 164 7.55 0.99 -28.99
N LYS A 165 6.25 0.81 -29.22
CA LYS A 165 5.19 1.51 -28.50
C LYS A 165 4.04 0.57 -28.12
N PHE A 166 3.37 0.88 -27.02
CA PHE A 166 2.24 0.12 -26.49
C PHE A 166 1.25 1.03 -25.76
N TYR A 167 0.05 0.53 -25.53
CA TYR A 167 -0.96 1.21 -24.71
C TYR A 167 -0.85 0.74 -23.27
N VAL A 168 -1.24 1.58 -22.32
CA VAL A 168 -1.19 1.23 -20.89
C VAL A 168 -2.49 1.59 -20.18
N ILE A 169 -3.01 0.66 -19.38
CA ILE A 169 -4.16 0.89 -18.50
C ILE A 169 -3.70 0.73 -17.06
N GLY A 170 -3.80 1.81 -16.27
CA GLY A 170 -3.47 1.84 -14.86
C GLY A 170 -4.72 1.86 -13.99
N ILE A 171 -4.96 0.78 -13.24
CA ILE A 171 -6.18 0.63 -12.44
C ILE A 171 -5.91 0.92 -10.98
N SER A 172 -6.65 1.85 -10.38
CA SER A 172 -6.56 2.17 -8.95
C SER A 172 -5.11 2.50 -8.56
N MET A 173 -4.49 1.71 -7.69
CA MET A 173 -3.07 1.84 -7.34
C MET A 173 -2.12 1.73 -8.56
N GLY A 174 -2.52 1.03 -9.62
CA GLY A 174 -1.80 0.99 -10.91
C GLY A 174 -1.71 2.35 -11.63
N ALA A 175 -2.35 3.40 -11.10
CA ALA A 175 -2.17 4.76 -11.58
C ALA A 175 -0.78 5.35 -11.28
N TYR A 176 -0.16 5.05 -10.13
CA TYR A 176 1.15 5.65 -9.82
C TYR A 176 2.28 5.13 -10.76
N PRO A 177 2.31 3.84 -11.15
CA PRO A 177 3.19 3.37 -12.22
C PRO A 177 2.86 4.04 -13.56
N LEU A 178 1.57 4.24 -13.88
CA LEU A 178 1.19 4.88 -15.14
C LEU A 178 1.61 6.37 -15.20
N TYR A 179 1.46 7.13 -14.12
CA TYR A 179 2.03 8.49 -14.04
C TYR A 179 3.55 8.47 -14.21
N SER A 180 4.23 7.44 -13.69
CA SER A 180 5.65 7.24 -13.94
C SER A 180 5.94 7.02 -15.43
N CYS A 181 5.17 6.18 -16.13
CA CYS A 181 5.35 5.95 -17.56
C CYS A 181 5.17 7.25 -18.37
N LEU A 182 4.13 8.03 -18.06
CA LEU A 182 3.89 9.33 -18.69
C LEU A 182 5.05 10.31 -18.48
N LYS A 183 5.79 10.18 -17.37
CA LYS A 183 6.95 11.04 -17.07
C LYS A 183 8.23 10.56 -17.73
N TYR A 184 8.53 9.26 -17.64
CA TYR A 184 9.87 8.74 -17.87
C TYR A 184 10.05 7.95 -19.16
N ILE A 185 8.96 7.41 -19.73
CA ILE A 185 8.97 6.69 -21.01
C ILE A 185 7.82 7.12 -21.94
N PRO A 186 7.48 8.41 -22.04
CA PRO A 186 6.34 8.87 -22.84
C PRO A 186 6.43 8.46 -24.32
N GLU A 187 7.63 8.36 -24.87
CA GLU A 187 7.92 7.92 -26.24
C GLU A 187 7.53 6.46 -26.50
N ARG A 188 7.43 5.64 -25.45
CA ARG A 188 7.01 4.23 -25.51
C ARG A 188 5.49 4.06 -25.48
N LEU A 189 4.73 5.14 -25.30
CA LEU A 189 3.28 5.08 -25.14
C LEU A 189 2.56 5.48 -26.43
N SER A 190 1.63 4.63 -26.88
CA SER A 190 0.65 4.95 -27.93
C SER A 190 -0.62 5.61 -27.36
N GLY A 191 -0.92 5.36 -26.09
CA GLY A 191 -2.07 5.90 -25.37
C GLY A 191 -2.12 5.37 -23.94
N ALA A 192 -2.84 6.07 -23.06
CA ALA A 192 -2.95 5.69 -21.66
C ALA A 192 -4.36 5.89 -21.10
N SER A 193 -4.80 4.98 -20.22
CA SER A 193 -6.04 5.13 -19.44
C SER A 193 -5.79 4.93 -17.95
N LEU A 194 -6.02 6.00 -17.18
CA LEU A 194 -6.11 5.99 -15.73
C LEU A 194 -7.54 5.62 -15.32
N VAL A 195 -7.74 4.56 -14.54
CA VAL A 195 -9.07 4.06 -14.18
C VAL A 195 -9.21 3.99 -12.67
N ALA A 196 -10.17 4.75 -12.12
CA ALA A 196 -10.36 4.99 -10.69
C ALA A 196 -9.03 5.33 -9.97
N PRO A 197 -8.23 6.28 -10.50
CA PRO A 197 -6.80 6.34 -10.21
C PRO A 197 -6.48 6.72 -8.77
N PHE A 198 -5.47 6.06 -8.20
CA PHE A 198 -4.86 6.47 -6.93
C PHE A 198 -4.49 7.95 -6.91
N VAL A 199 -4.62 8.56 -5.73
CA VAL A 199 -4.24 9.95 -5.47
C VAL A 199 -3.44 10.06 -4.17
N SER A 200 -2.47 10.97 -4.14
CA SER A 200 -1.76 11.31 -2.90
C SER A 200 -2.31 12.61 -2.31
N TYR A 201 -2.61 12.59 -1.02
CA TYR A 201 -3.03 13.77 -0.26
C TYR A 201 -1.86 14.72 0.03
N TRP A 202 -0.62 14.31 -0.23
CA TRP A 202 0.59 15.10 0.05
C TRP A 202 1.26 15.65 -1.20
N TRP A 203 0.61 15.57 -2.36
CA TRP A 203 1.09 16.27 -3.54
C TRP A 203 1.18 17.78 -3.28
N PRO A 204 2.35 18.42 -3.47
CA PRO A 204 2.58 19.80 -3.04
C PRO A 204 1.77 20.82 -3.85
N TRP A 205 1.36 20.46 -5.07
CA TRP A 205 0.54 21.26 -5.97
C TRP A 205 -0.97 21.15 -5.70
N LEU A 206 -1.40 20.21 -4.86
CA LEU A 206 -2.82 20.06 -4.51
C LEU A 206 -3.20 21.15 -3.49
N PRO A 207 -4.32 21.89 -3.68
CA PRO A 207 -4.75 22.87 -2.69
C PRO A 207 -4.91 22.25 -1.29
N ALA A 208 -4.35 22.91 -0.27
CA ALA A 208 -4.27 22.35 1.08
C ALA A 208 -5.65 22.03 1.69
N ASN A 209 -6.68 22.83 1.37
CA ASN A 209 -8.05 22.56 1.79
C ASN A 209 -8.61 21.31 1.11
N MET A 210 -8.39 21.14 -0.19
CA MET A 210 -8.81 19.96 -0.95
C MET A 210 -8.16 18.70 -0.42
N SER A 211 -6.83 18.70 -0.27
CA SER A 211 -6.08 17.61 0.35
C SER A 211 -6.68 17.19 1.71
N LYS A 212 -6.88 18.17 2.60
CA LYS A 212 -7.39 17.95 3.95
C LYS A 212 -8.81 17.39 3.94
N GLU A 213 -9.72 18.00 3.18
CA GLU A 213 -11.12 17.57 3.09
C GLU A 213 -11.24 16.17 2.48
N SER A 214 -10.47 15.88 1.43
CA SER A 214 -10.44 14.56 0.80
C SER A 214 -9.93 13.49 1.75
N LEU A 215 -8.88 13.77 2.53
CA LEU A 215 -8.37 12.83 3.54
C LEU A 215 -9.39 12.63 4.69
N GLN A 216 -10.05 13.70 5.14
CA GLN A 216 -11.02 13.64 6.25
C GLN A 216 -12.29 12.84 5.93
N ARG A 217 -12.61 12.63 4.64
CA ARG A 217 -13.74 11.78 4.21
C ARG A 217 -13.47 10.29 4.36
N LEU A 218 -12.21 9.89 4.43
CA LEU A 218 -11.85 8.48 4.59
C LEU A 218 -12.10 7.98 6.02
N PRO A 219 -12.25 6.65 6.20
CA PRO A 219 -12.25 6.05 7.54
C PRO A 219 -11.03 6.47 8.35
N THR A 220 -11.23 6.66 9.67
CA THR A 220 -10.18 7.12 10.58
C THR A 220 -8.94 6.20 10.57
N SER A 221 -9.11 4.88 10.39
CA SER A 221 -8.01 3.93 10.23
C SER A 221 -7.12 4.27 9.04
N ASP A 222 -7.73 4.51 7.89
CA ASP A 222 -7.06 4.73 6.61
C ASP A 222 -6.34 6.08 6.64
N GLN A 223 -7.01 7.08 7.21
CA GLN A 223 -6.45 8.38 7.54
C GLN A 223 -5.14 8.29 8.33
N TRP A 224 -5.07 7.45 9.36
CA TRP A 224 -3.86 7.29 10.16
C TRP A 224 -2.81 6.45 9.42
N THR A 225 -3.22 5.38 8.76
CA THR A 225 -2.32 4.52 7.97
C THR A 225 -1.59 5.29 6.89
N PHE A 226 -2.30 6.15 6.14
CA PHE A 226 -1.68 6.96 5.11
C PHE A 226 -0.74 8.01 5.71
N ARG A 227 -1.07 8.59 6.87
CA ARG A 227 -0.15 9.48 7.61
C ARG A 227 1.12 8.74 8.07
N VAL A 228 0.99 7.52 8.57
CA VAL A 228 2.15 6.68 8.94
C VAL A 228 2.98 6.36 7.72
N ALA A 229 2.37 5.98 6.60
CA ALA A 229 3.07 5.70 5.35
C ALA A 229 3.85 6.92 4.83
N HIS A 230 3.27 8.13 4.93
CA HIS A 230 3.90 9.36 4.46
C HIS A 230 4.97 9.89 5.43
N TYR A 231 4.64 10.09 6.70
CA TYR A 231 5.52 10.79 7.65
C TYR A 231 6.52 9.86 8.35
N THR A 232 6.15 8.61 8.58
CA THR A 232 6.97 7.65 9.33
C THR A 232 6.95 6.26 8.67
N PRO A 233 7.35 6.12 7.40
CA PRO A 233 7.25 4.84 6.67
C PRO A 233 7.98 3.68 7.35
N TRP A 234 9.03 3.98 8.14
CA TRP A 234 9.76 3.01 8.95
C TRP A 234 8.93 2.35 10.06
N LEU A 235 7.81 2.96 10.47
CA LEU A 235 6.83 2.41 11.42
C LEU A 235 5.72 1.60 10.74
N LEU A 236 5.60 1.66 9.41
CA LEU A 236 4.40 1.16 8.74
C LEU A 236 4.19 -0.35 8.93
N HIS A 237 5.26 -1.14 8.93
CA HIS A 237 5.15 -2.58 9.18
C HIS A 237 4.51 -2.87 10.54
N TRP A 238 5.04 -2.24 11.59
CA TRP A 238 4.50 -2.40 12.93
C TRP A 238 3.05 -1.93 13.00
N TRP A 239 2.75 -0.77 12.43
CA TRP A 239 1.39 -0.21 12.39
C TRP A 239 0.40 -1.17 11.73
N MET A 240 0.74 -1.71 10.56
CA MET A 240 -0.13 -2.56 9.77
C MET A 240 -0.36 -3.95 10.36
N THR A 241 0.51 -4.39 11.28
CA THR A 241 0.44 -5.72 11.94
C THR A 241 -0.25 -5.70 13.30
N GLN A 242 -0.74 -4.53 13.75
CA GLN A 242 -1.44 -4.43 15.03
C GLN A 242 -2.81 -5.13 15.00
N LYS A 243 -3.13 -5.81 16.10
CA LYS A 243 -4.41 -6.52 16.29
C LYS A 243 -5.45 -5.72 17.08
N TRP A 244 -5.04 -4.60 17.68
CA TRP A 244 -5.88 -3.81 18.58
C TRP A 244 -6.77 -2.81 17.84
N PHE A 245 -6.49 -2.55 16.57
CA PHE A 245 -7.27 -1.68 15.70
C PHE A 245 -7.15 -2.14 14.24
N PRO A 246 -8.18 -1.90 13.41
CA PRO A 246 -8.06 -2.11 11.97
C PRO A 246 -7.08 -1.08 11.40
N SER A 247 -6.09 -1.56 10.66
CA SER A 247 -5.10 -0.68 10.02
C SER A 247 -5.64 -0.09 8.72
N LEU A 248 -6.28 -0.87 7.86
CA LEU A 248 -6.76 -0.39 6.56
C LEU A 248 -8.11 -1.01 6.18
N SER A 249 -9.11 -0.17 5.90
CA SER A 249 -10.50 -0.60 5.72
C SER A 249 -10.71 -1.56 4.56
N ILE A 250 -9.96 -1.38 3.47
CA ILE A 250 -10.01 -2.27 2.30
C ILE A 250 -9.57 -3.71 2.63
N LEU A 251 -8.71 -3.89 3.65
CA LEU A 251 -8.21 -5.20 4.07
C LEU A 251 -9.11 -5.86 5.11
N THR A 252 -9.98 -5.10 5.78
CA THR A 252 -10.89 -5.62 6.81
C THR A 252 -12.28 -5.98 6.28
N GLY A 253 -12.48 -5.95 4.96
CA GLY A 253 -13.78 -6.26 4.33
C GLY A 253 -14.88 -5.26 4.69
N ASN A 254 -14.52 -4.00 5.01
CA ASN A 254 -15.49 -2.99 5.40
C ASN A 254 -16.33 -2.56 4.19
N LEU A 255 -17.52 -3.14 4.02
CA LEU A 255 -18.40 -2.83 2.88
C LEU A 255 -18.86 -1.36 2.81
N ALA A 256 -18.76 -0.59 3.90
CA ALA A 256 -19.18 0.81 3.92
C ALA A 256 -18.35 1.73 3.01
N ILE A 257 -17.14 1.29 2.62
CA ILE A 257 -16.25 2.05 1.72
C ILE A 257 -16.61 1.86 0.23
N PHE A 258 -17.61 1.04 -0.08
CA PHE A 258 -18.03 0.73 -1.45
C PHE A 258 -19.39 1.37 -1.75
N SER A 259 -19.63 1.69 -3.03
CA SER A 259 -20.97 2.06 -3.50
C SER A 259 -21.90 0.84 -3.56
N SER A 260 -23.20 1.07 -3.80
CA SER A 260 -24.15 -0.04 -3.99
C SER A 260 -23.76 -0.88 -5.21
N GLN A 261 -23.36 -0.26 -6.31
CA GLN A 261 -22.92 -0.96 -7.51
C GLN A 261 -21.63 -1.75 -7.27
N ASP A 262 -20.67 -1.19 -6.52
CA ASP A 262 -19.44 -1.91 -6.17
C ASP A 262 -19.75 -3.20 -5.38
N ILE A 263 -20.70 -3.13 -4.44
CA ILE A 263 -21.14 -4.30 -3.65
C ILE A 263 -21.75 -5.37 -4.56
N GLU A 264 -22.59 -4.97 -5.53
CA GLU A 264 -23.18 -5.91 -6.51
C GLU A 264 -22.09 -6.58 -7.36
N ILE A 265 -21.14 -5.80 -7.90
CA ILE A 265 -20.01 -6.30 -8.69
C ILE A 265 -19.17 -7.28 -7.88
N ILE A 266 -18.80 -6.93 -6.64
CA ILE A 266 -18.00 -7.77 -5.75
C ILE A 266 -18.75 -9.06 -5.40
N SER A 267 -20.06 -8.96 -5.13
CA SER A 267 -20.92 -10.11 -4.84
C SER A 267 -20.95 -11.10 -6.01
N GLU A 268 -21.14 -10.62 -7.24
CA GLU A 268 -21.10 -11.47 -8.43
C GLU A 268 -19.71 -12.09 -8.65
N ALA A 269 -18.64 -11.29 -8.52
CA ALA A 269 -17.28 -11.78 -8.66
C ALA A 269 -16.93 -12.87 -7.63
N SER A 270 -17.46 -12.77 -6.41
CA SER A 270 -17.21 -13.74 -5.33
C SER A 270 -17.84 -15.12 -5.58
N LYS A 271 -18.83 -15.23 -6.49
CA LYS A 271 -19.43 -16.51 -6.86
C LYS A 271 -18.49 -17.38 -7.71
N VAL A 272 -17.47 -16.78 -8.31
CA VAL A 272 -16.44 -17.50 -9.06
C VAL A 272 -15.27 -17.77 -8.10
N PRO A 273 -14.96 -19.05 -7.80
CA PRO A 273 -13.84 -19.37 -6.92
C PRO A 273 -12.52 -18.83 -7.48
N SER A 274 -11.95 -17.80 -6.85
CA SER A 274 -10.59 -17.34 -7.16
C SER A 274 -9.60 -18.21 -6.39
N ALA A 275 -8.98 -19.18 -7.06
CA ALA A 275 -7.84 -19.92 -6.54
C ALA A 275 -6.56 -19.05 -6.42
N THR A 276 -6.66 -17.74 -6.70
CA THR A 276 -5.52 -16.83 -6.92
C THR A 276 -5.37 -15.74 -5.85
N GLN A 277 -6.40 -15.42 -5.06
CA GLN A 277 -6.29 -14.38 -4.02
C GLN A 277 -5.19 -14.67 -2.99
N GLU A 278 -5.06 -15.92 -2.53
CA GLU A 278 -4.00 -16.30 -1.58
C GLU A 278 -2.59 -16.15 -2.17
N LYS A 279 -2.45 -16.18 -3.50
CA LYS A 279 -1.16 -16.05 -4.18
C LYS A 279 -0.70 -14.60 -4.33
N VAL A 280 -1.61 -13.63 -4.28
CA VAL A 280 -1.30 -12.20 -4.47
C VAL A 280 -0.20 -11.72 -3.52
N ARG A 281 -0.26 -12.16 -2.26
CA ARG A 281 0.66 -11.74 -1.19
C ARG A 281 1.60 -12.84 -0.74
N GLN A 282 1.80 -13.90 -1.53
CA GLN A 282 2.52 -15.11 -1.11
C GLN A 282 3.98 -14.86 -0.69
N GLN A 283 4.57 -13.76 -1.16
CA GLN A 283 5.93 -13.34 -0.80
C GLN A 283 5.98 -12.46 0.46
N GLY A 284 4.82 -12.07 1.01
CA GLY A 284 4.66 -11.30 2.24
C GLY A 284 3.98 -9.94 2.03
N ASP A 285 3.21 -9.49 3.02
CA ASP A 285 2.47 -8.21 2.98
C ASP A 285 3.40 -6.99 2.89
N PHE A 286 4.63 -7.09 3.41
CA PHE A 286 5.53 -5.94 3.44
C PHE A 286 6.01 -5.52 2.05
N GLU A 287 6.45 -6.48 1.22
CA GLU A 287 6.97 -6.18 -0.13
C GLU A 287 5.86 -6.00 -1.19
N SER A 288 4.61 -6.31 -0.83
CA SER A 288 3.42 -6.04 -1.63
C SER A 288 2.70 -4.78 -1.10
N LEU A 289 1.79 -4.96 -0.15
CA LEU A 289 0.89 -3.91 0.33
C LEU A 289 1.61 -2.73 1.00
N HIS A 290 2.54 -3.00 1.92
CA HIS A 290 3.18 -1.91 2.68
C HIS A 290 4.11 -1.12 1.76
N ARG A 291 4.83 -1.81 0.87
CA ARG A 291 5.69 -1.17 -0.12
C ARG A 291 4.91 -0.24 -1.03
N ASP A 292 3.74 -0.66 -1.50
CA ASP A 292 2.84 0.20 -2.28
C ASP A 292 2.51 1.49 -1.54
N LEU A 293 2.08 1.39 -0.28
CA LEU A 293 1.73 2.56 0.53
C LEU A 293 2.95 3.47 0.78
N ILE A 294 4.13 2.91 1.04
CA ILE A 294 5.38 3.68 1.26
C ILE A 294 5.76 4.45 0.01
N VAL A 295 5.69 3.81 -1.16
CA VAL A 295 6.10 4.41 -2.43
C VAL A 295 5.05 5.42 -2.92
N SER A 296 3.78 5.05 -2.94
CA SER A 296 2.71 5.87 -3.50
C SER A 296 2.41 7.12 -2.67
N TYR A 297 2.43 7.03 -1.33
CA TYR A 297 2.33 8.18 -0.43
C TYR A 297 3.68 8.80 -0.06
N GLY A 298 4.78 8.31 -0.63
CA GLY A 298 6.11 8.88 -0.47
C GLY A 298 6.26 10.23 -1.16
N LYS A 299 7.50 10.74 -1.17
CA LYS A 299 7.84 11.94 -1.95
C LYS A 299 8.12 11.55 -3.39
N TRP A 300 7.44 12.18 -4.33
CA TRP A 300 7.64 11.97 -5.76
C TRP A 300 8.69 12.97 -6.27
N GLU A 301 9.47 12.56 -7.27
CA GLU A 301 10.49 13.40 -7.89
C GLU A 301 9.93 14.38 -8.95
N PHE A 302 8.63 14.32 -9.20
CA PHE A 302 7.93 15.20 -10.14
C PHE A 302 6.49 15.47 -9.67
N ASP A 303 5.95 16.59 -10.15
CA ASP A 303 4.56 16.97 -9.97
C ASP A 303 3.74 16.64 -11.22
N ILE A 304 2.53 16.10 -11.04
CA ILE A 304 1.65 15.70 -12.15
C ILE A 304 1.31 16.89 -13.07
N PRO A 305 1.01 18.10 -12.56
CA PRO A 305 0.78 19.28 -13.40
C PRO A 305 1.97 19.68 -14.30
N ASP A 306 3.20 19.26 -13.97
CA ASP A 306 4.39 19.55 -14.78
C ASP A 306 4.52 18.64 -16.00
N LEU A 307 3.63 17.66 -16.14
CA LEU A 307 3.53 16.84 -17.34
C LEU A 307 2.90 17.67 -18.47
N SER A 308 3.72 18.19 -19.38
CA SER A 308 3.25 18.61 -20.71
C SER A 308 2.63 17.41 -21.42
N ASN A 309 1.63 17.60 -22.30
CA ASN A 309 0.99 16.50 -23.04
C ASN A 309 2.06 15.60 -23.67
N PRO A 310 2.34 14.42 -23.08
CA PRO A 310 3.51 13.64 -23.47
C PRO A 310 3.30 12.93 -24.81
N LEU A 311 2.06 12.86 -25.27
CA LEU A 311 1.65 12.10 -26.45
C LEU A 311 1.22 12.99 -27.62
N ALA A 312 1.34 14.33 -27.48
CA ALA A 312 0.90 15.30 -28.48
C ALA A 312 1.49 15.03 -29.88
N GLU A 313 2.80 14.78 -29.94
CA GLU A 313 3.52 14.53 -31.19
C GLU A 313 3.22 13.15 -31.79
N ASN A 314 2.83 12.20 -30.93
CA ASN A 314 2.56 10.81 -31.32
C ASN A 314 1.09 10.58 -31.69
N GLY A 315 0.24 11.61 -31.55
CA GLY A 315 -1.20 11.51 -31.73
C GLY A 315 -1.88 10.55 -30.75
N GLY A 316 -1.22 10.23 -29.63
CA GLY A 316 -1.78 9.38 -28.58
C GLY A 316 -2.68 10.19 -27.65
N THR A 317 -3.60 9.53 -26.97
CA THR A 317 -4.52 10.16 -26.01
C THR A 317 -4.32 9.61 -24.62
N VAL A 318 -4.60 10.44 -23.62
CA VAL A 318 -4.61 10.05 -22.22
C VAL A 318 -6.01 10.25 -21.66
N HIS A 319 -6.56 9.22 -21.05
CA HIS A 319 -7.91 9.21 -20.51
C HIS A 319 -7.86 9.05 -18.98
N LEU A 320 -8.80 9.68 -18.29
CA LEU A 320 -9.01 9.50 -16.85
C LEU A 320 -10.48 9.16 -16.62
N TRP A 321 -10.73 7.93 -16.18
CA TRP A 321 -12.06 7.41 -15.86
C TRP A 321 -12.27 7.35 -14.37
N HIS A 322 -13.39 7.90 -13.89
CA HIS A 322 -13.72 7.92 -12.47
C HIS A 322 -15.22 7.70 -12.24
N GLY A 323 -15.57 6.86 -11.25
CA GLY A 323 -16.96 6.65 -10.85
C GLY A 323 -17.47 7.75 -9.92
N TYR A 324 -18.60 8.37 -10.23
CA TYR A 324 -19.15 9.45 -9.42
C TYR A 324 -19.44 9.01 -7.97
N GLU A 325 -19.78 7.73 -7.77
CA GLU A 325 -20.03 7.13 -6.47
C GLU A 325 -18.80 6.47 -5.83
N ASP A 326 -17.59 6.71 -6.35
CA ASP A 326 -16.35 6.19 -5.75
C ASP A 326 -16.18 6.74 -4.33
N ARG A 327 -16.16 5.81 -3.36
CA ARG A 327 -16.01 6.09 -1.93
C ARG A 327 -14.62 5.76 -1.39
N ILE A 328 -13.76 5.18 -2.23
CA ILE A 328 -12.38 4.81 -1.91
C ILE A 328 -11.43 5.94 -2.30
N ILE A 329 -11.60 6.48 -3.50
CA ILE A 329 -10.78 7.56 -4.04
C ILE A 329 -11.65 8.83 -4.18
N PRO A 330 -11.18 9.99 -3.70
CA PRO A 330 -11.93 11.23 -3.81
C PRO A 330 -11.98 11.76 -5.26
N LEU A 331 -13.16 11.68 -5.88
CA LEU A 331 -13.48 12.22 -7.20
C LEU A 331 -12.96 13.65 -7.44
N GLN A 332 -13.00 14.51 -6.42
CA GLN A 332 -12.64 15.92 -6.54
C GLN A 332 -11.19 16.12 -7.00
N ILE A 333 -10.28 15.22 -6.61
CA ILE A 333 -8.89 15.31 -7.05
C ILE A 333 -8.76 14.97 -8.53
N SER A 334 -9.55 14.00 -9.04
CA SER A 334 -9.56 13.68 -10.48
C SER A 334 -10.11 14.82 -11.33
N ARG A 335 -11.18 15.49 -10.88
CA ARG A 335 -11.68 16.72 -11.52
C ARG A 335 -10.65 17.84 -11.52
N TYR A 336 -9.95 18.03 -10.41
CA TYR A 336 -8.90 19.05 -10.33
C TYR A 336 -7.71 18.74 -11.25
N ILE A 337 -7.33 17.46 -11.38
CA ILE A 337 -6.30 17.04 -12.33
C ILE A 337 -6.72 17.36 -13.76
N SER A 338 -7.96 17.06 -14.16
CA SER A 338 -8.42 17.31 -15.53
C SER A 338 -8.55 18.81 -15.85
N GLU A 339 -8.89 19.65 -14.87
CA GLU A 339 -8.85 21.11 -15.02
C GLU A 339 -7.42 21.63 -15.24
N LYS A 340 -6.42 21.04 -14.58
CA LYS A 340 -5.01 21.44 -14.70
C LYS A 340 -4.32 20.87 -15.94
N LEU A 341 -4.75 19.69 -16.38
CA LEU A 341 -4.19 18.97 -17.51
C LEU A 341 -5.28 18.76 -18.57
N PRO A 342 -5.64 19.81 -19.35
CA PRO A 342 -6.75 19.74 -20.31
C PRO A 342 -6.50 18.77 -21.48
N TRP A 343 -5.27 18.26 -21.62
CA TRP A 343 -4.93 17.21 -22.57
C TRP A 343 -5.34 15.80 -22.08
N ILE A 344 -5.75 15.66 -20.81
CA ILE A 344 -6.36 14.44 -20.29
C ILE A 344 -7.85 14.47 -20.59
N HIS A 345 -8.32 13.48 -21.35
CA HIS A 345 -9.74 13.27 -21.61
C HIS A 345 -10.41 12.68 -20.37
N TYR A 346 -11.15 13.50 -19.64
CA TYR A 346 -11.84 13.10 -18.41
C TYR A 346 -13.21 12.49 -18.68
N HIS A 347 -13.46 11.33 -18.09
CA HIS A 347 -14.70 10.57 -18.18
C HIS A 347 -15.21 10.30 -16.77
N GLU A 348 -16.38 10.84 -16.46
CA GLU A 348 -17.05 10.62 -15.18
C GLU A 348 -18.30 9.78 -15.38
N LEU A 349 -18.39 8.65 -14.67
CA LEU A 349 -19.49 7.71 -14.80
C LEU A 349 -20.49 7.92 -13.66
N PRO A 350 -21.74 8.36 -13.94
CA PRO A 350 -22.67 8.84 -12.92
C PRO A 350 -23.12 7.75 -11.93
N ASP A 351 -23.27 6.50 -12.39
CA ASP A 351 -23.77 5.39 -11.59
C ASP A 351 -22.67 4.40 -11.17
N ALA A 352 -21.39 4.79 -11.32
CA ALA A 352 -20.27 3.89 -11.06
C ALA A 352 -19.54 4.21 -9.75
N GLY A 353 -19.12 3.15 -9.04
CA GLY A 353 -18.23 3.23 -7.90
C GLY A 353 -16.76 2.99 -8.26
N HIS A 354 -15.95 2.58 -7.28
CA HIS A 354 -14.53 2.32 -7.47
C HIS A 354 -14.26 1.13 -8.40
N MET A 355 -15.11 0.12 -8.36
CA MET A 355 -14.97 -1.15 -9.09
C MET A 355 -15.47 -1.06 -10.54
N LEU A 356 -15.59 0.15 -11.10
CA LEU A 356 -16.13 0.40 -12.43
C LEU A 356 -15.46 -0.45 -13.53
N PHE A 357 -14.18 -0.77 -13.36
CA PHE A 357 -13.38 -1.57 -14.29
C PHE A 357 -13.77 -3.06 -14.34
N LEU A 358 -14.57 -3.55 -13.39
CA LEU A 358 -15.10 -4.92 -13.37
C LEU A 358 -16.51 -5.03 -13.97
N LYS A 359 -17.07 -3.94 -14.50
CA LYS A 359 -18.30 -3.99 -15.29
C LYS A 359 -17.95 -3.98 -16.77
N ARG A 360 -18.39 -5.01 -17.52
CA ARG A 360 -18.07 -5.20 -18.95
C ARG A 360 -18.30 -3.93 -19.77
N GLU A 361 -19.49 -3.35 -19.65
CA GLU A 361 -19.90 -2.15 -20.38
C GLU A 361 -18.91 -0.98 -20.19
N HIS A 362 -18.47 -0.76 -18.95
CA HIS A 362 -17.52 0.32 -18.63
C HIS A 362 -16.13 0.00 -19.16
N PHE A 363 -15.65 -1.23 -18.98
CA PHE A 363 -14.31 -1.61 -19.44
C PHE A 363 -14.19 -1.61 -20.96
N GLU A 364 -15.20 -2.08 -21.69
CA GLU A 364 -15.24 -1.99 -23.14
C GLU A 364 -15.31 -0.54 -23.64
N ALA A 365 -16.00 0.35 -22.92
CA ALA A 365 -16.00 1.78 -23.24
C ALA A 365 -14.61 2.42 -23.03
N ILE A 366 -13.90 2.02 -21.96
CA ILE A 366 -12.51 2.44 -21.71
C ILE A 366 -11.60 2.00 -22.86
N LEU A 367 -11.73 0.75 -23.33
CA LEU A 367 -10.95 0.23 -24.45
C LEU A 367 -11.26 0.97 -25.76
N LYS A 368 -12.53 1.15 -26.07
CA LYS A 368 -12.94 1.86 -27.28
C LYS A 368 -12.42 3.30 -27.29
N ALA A 369 -12.55 4.02 -26.18
CA ALA A 369 -12.03 5.38 -26.08
C ALA A 369 -10.50 5.46 -26.21
N LEU A 370 -9.79 4.44 -25.71
CA LEU A 370 -8.32 4.39 -25.75
C LEU A 370 -7.78 4.00 -27.13
N LEU A 371 -8.46 3.09 -27.83
CA LEU A 371 -7.92 2.40 -29.02
C LEU A 371 -8.55 2.88 -30.32
N VAL A 372 -9.79 3.36 -30.29
CA VAL A 372 -10.55 3.80 -31.47
C VAL A 372 -10.58 5.32 -31.49
N LYS A 373 -10.08 5.91 -32.57
CA LYS A 373 -10.03 7.36 -32.79
C LYS A 373 -11.25 7.86 -33.55
#